data_AF-A0A6P3J254-F1
#
_entry.id   AF-A0A6P3J254-F1
#
_cell.length_a   1.000
_cell.length_b   1.000
_cell.length_c   1.000
_cell.angle_alpha   90.00
_cell.angle_beta   90.00
_cell.angle_gamma   90.00
#
_symmetry.space_group_name_H-M   'P 1'
#
loop_
_entity.id
_entity.type
_entity.pdbx_description
1 polymer ?
#
loop_
_entity_poly.entity_id
_entity_poly.type
_entity_poly.pdbx_seq_one_letter_code
_entity_poly.pdbx_strand_id
1 'polypeptide(L)'
;MKKKVLLMGKSGSGKTSMRSIIFANYIARDTRRLGATILDRLHSLQINSSLSTYSLVDSVGNTKTFDVEHSHVRFLGNLVLNLWDCGG
;
A
#
# COMPACT_ATOMS: atom_id res chain seq x y z
N MET A 1 -13.85 -9.07 13.68
CA MET A 1 -13.29 -10.04 12.69
C MET A 1 -12.11 -9.39 11.96
N LYS A 2 -11.07 -10.13 11.59
CA LYS A 2 -9.93 -9.59 10.81
C LYS A 2 -9.95 -10.15 9.39
N LYS A 3 -9.74 -9.30 8.38
CA LYS A 3 -9.64 -9.69 6.97
C LYS A 3 -8.40 -9.07 6.34
N LYS A 4 -7.70 -9.85 5.51
CA LYS A 4 -6.52 -9.39 4.77
C LYS A 4 -6.94 -9.03 3.35
N VAL A 5 -6.52 -7.86 2.88
CA VAL A 5 -6.82 -7.37 1.52
C VAL A 5 -5.51 -6.99 0.86
N LEU A 6 -5.29 -7.56 -0.32
CA LEU A 6 -4.08 -7.33 -1.11
C LEU A 6 -4.41 -6.36 -2.24
N LEU A 7 -3.72 -5.24 -2.29
CA LEU A 7 -3.82 -4.26 -3.36
C LEU A 7 -2.62 -4.46 -4.29
N MET A 8 -2.84 -5.20 -5.38
CA MET A 8 -1.85 -5.51 -6.40
C MET A 8 -2.24 -4.93 -7.75
N GLY A 9 -1.24 -4.71 -8.60
CA GLY A 9 -1.40 -4.11 -9.92
C GLY A 9 -0.13 -3.38 -10.35
N LYS A 10 -0.02 -3.07 -11.65
CA LYS A 10 1.15 -2.40 -12.22
C LYS A 10 1.43 -1.06 -11.52
N SER A 11 2.69 -0.61 -11.50
CA SER A 11 3.05 0.77 -11.15
C SER A 11 2.13 1.78 -11.80
N GLY A 12 1.73 2.80 -11.05
CA GLY A 12 0.87 3.88 -11.55
C GLY A 12 -0.62 3.52 -11.70
N SER A 13 -1.05 2.29 -11.40
CA SER A 13 -2.48 1.91 -11.51
C SER A 13 -3.40 2.52 -10.45
N GLY A 14 -2.88 3.38 -9.56
CA GLY A 14 -3.67 4.11 -8.56
C GLY A 14 -4.03 3.33 -7.29
N LYS A 15 -3.27 2.29 -6.93
CA LYS A 15 -3.52 1.45 -5.73
C LYS A 15 -3.49 2.27 -4.43
N THR A 16 -2.41 3.02 -4.25
CA THR A 16 -2.21 3.93 -3.13
C THR A 16 -3.27 5.03 -3.14
N SER A 17 -3.54 5.63 -4.30
CA SER A 17 -4.58 6.66 -4.47
C SER A 17 -5.95 6.16 -4.03
N MET A 18 -6.33 4.94 -4.40
CA MET A 18 -7.60 4.33 -4.00
C MET A 18 -7.67 4.10 -2.49
N ARG A 19 -6.60 3.55 -1.88
CA ARG A 19 -6.53 3.38 -0.43
C ARG A 19 -6.69 4.73 0.28
N SER A 20 -5.98 5.76 -0.16
CA SER A 20 -5.99 7.08 0.48
C SER A 20 -7.34 7.76 0.38
N ILE A 21 -8.02 7.68 -0.77
CA ILE A 21 -9.35 8.28 -0.96
C ILE A 21 -10.36 7.61 -0.02
N ILE A 22 -10.38 6.28 0.04
CA ILE A 22 -11.42 5.53 0.76
C ILE A 22 -11.18 5.52 2.27
N PHE A 23 -9.92 5.39 2.70
CA PHE A 23 -9.58 5.08 4.10
C PHE A 23 -8.73 6.13 4.80
N ALA A 24 -8.27 7.18 4.10
CA ALA A 24 -7.43 8.24 4.66
C ALA A 24 -7.96 9.66 4.38
N ASN A 25 -9.20 9.78 3.89
CA ASN A 25 -9.88 11.05 3.58
C ASN A 25 -9.11 11.95 2.60
N TYR A 26 -8.37 11.36 1.66
CA TYR A 26 -7.72 12.13 0.59
C TYR A 26 -8.74 12.59 -0.45
N ILE A 27 -8.65 13.85 -0.86
CA ILE A 27 -9.33 14.31 -2.07
C ILE A 27 -8.61 13.78 -3.31
N ALA A 28 -9.36 13.47 -4.37
CA ALA A 28 -8.78 12.91 -5.60
C ALA A 28 -7.63 13.75 -6.17
N ARG A 29 -7.71 15.09 -6.06
CA ARG A 29 -6.66 16.01 -6.50
C ARG A 29 -5.32 15.80 -5.78
N ASP A 30 -5.36 15.52 -4.48
CA ASP A 30 -4.16 15.37 -3.64
C ASP A 30 -3.45 14.05 -3.87
N THR A 31 -4.13 13.06 -4.47
CA THR A 31 -3.51 11.78 -4.83
C THR A 31 -2.36 11.92 -5.83
N ARG A 32 -2.28 13.03 -6.57
CA ARG A 32 -1.14 13.35 -7.46
C ARG A 32 0.18 13.53 -6.70
N ARG A 33 0.10 13.83 -5.40
CA ARG A 33 1.27 13.96 -4.53
C ARG A 33 1.74 12.60 -4.01
N LEU A 34 0.94 11.54 -4.14
CA LEU A 34 1.31 10.19 -3.72
C LEU A 34 2.25 9.61 -4.77
N GLY A 35 3.54 9.50 -4.45
CA GLY A 35 4.49 8.79 -5.29
C GLY A 35 4.20 7.29 -5.31
N ALA A 36 4.91 6.58 -6.18
CA ALA A 36 4.84 5.13 -6.22
C ALA A 36 5.39 4.54 -4.91
N THR A 37 4.73 3.51 -4.38
CA THR A 37 5.14 2.77 -3.17
C THR A 37 6.58 2.21 -3.24
N ILE A 38 7.20 2.19 -4.42
CA ILE A 38 8.56 1.72 -4.67
C ILE A 38 9.65 2.77 -4.38
N LEU A 39 9.32 4.07 -4.28
CA LEU A 39 10.34 5.11 -4.16
C LEU A 39 10.12 6.12 -3.04
N ASP A 40 8.89 6.25 -2.51
CA ASP A 40 8.56 7.33 -1.59
C ASP A 40 8.58 6.87 -0.13
N ARG A 41 9.79 6.78 0.44
CA ARG A 41 9.99 6.87 1.90
C ARG A 41 9.47 8.18 2.50
N LEU A 42 9.20 9.19 1.67
CA LEU A 42 8.82 10.55 2.07
C LEU A 42 7.31 10.79 2.15
N HIS A 43 6.48 9.85 1.67
CA HIS A 43 5.04 10.06 1.53
C HIS A 43 4.20 8.95 2.17
N SER A 44 4.75 8.24 3.17
CA SER A 44 3.93 7.39 4.03
C SER A 44 2.91 8.27 4.74
N LEU A 45 1.68 8.21 4.21
CA LEU A 45 0.54 8.86 4.83
C LEU A 45 0.24 8.15 6.14
N GLN A 46 0.55 8.85 7.22
CA GLN A 46 -0.22 8.82 8.46
C GLN A 46 -0.09 7.57 9.35
N ILE A 47 -0.54 7.81 10.59
CA ILE A 47 -0.53 6.97 11.78
C ILE A 47 -1.17 5.60 11.52
N ASN A 48 -0.51 4.53 12.00
CA ASN A 48 -0.87 3.11 11.83
C ASN A 48 -0.55 2.48 10.47
N SER A 49 0.41 3.05 9.73
CA SER A 49 1.03 2.41 8.57
C SER A 49 2.42 1.86 8.90
N SER A 50 2.80 0.73 8.27
CA SER A 50 4.17 0.20 8.34
C SER A 50 4.65 -0.24 6.95
N LEU A 51 5.92 0.00 6.65
CA LEU A 51 6.53 -0.39 5.39
C LEU A 51 7.39 -1.65 5.60
N SER A 52 7.21 -2.64 4.73
CA SER A 52 8.00 -3.88 4.71
C SER A 52 8.63 -4.09 3.34
N THR A 53 9.92 -4.34 3.28
CA THR A 53 10.63 -4.69 2.04
C THR A 53 10.69 -6.21 1.88
N TYR A 54 10.28 -6.70 0.71
CA TYR A 54 10.33 -8.11 0.35
C TYR A 54 11.27 -8.33 -0.84
N SER A 55 12.06 -9.41 -0.79
CA SER A 55 12.95 -9.83 -1.86
C SER A 55 12.51 -11.17 -2.42
N LEU A 56 12.33 -11.24 -3.74
CA LEU A 56 12.08 -12.48 -4.48
C LEU A 56 13.34 -12.83 -5.27
N VAL A 57 13.74 -14.09 -5.20
CA VAL A 57 14.83 -14.64 -6.02
C VAL A 57 14.19 -15.44 -7.15
N ASP A 58 14.55 -15.16 -8.39
CA ASP A 58 14.09 -15.95 -9.53
C ASP A 58 14.93 -17.24 -9.72
N SER A 59 14.50 -18.11 -10.63
CA SER A 59 15.17 -19.40 -10.89
C SER A 59 16.59 -19.28 -11.43
N VAL A 60 17.01 -18.08 -11.85
CA VAL A 60 18.35 -17.77 -12.36
C VAL A 60 19.21 -17.03 -11.33
N GLY A 61 18.67 -16.77 -10.13
CA GLY A 61 19.36 -16.12 -9.02
C GLY A 61 19.22 -14.59 -9.00
N ASN A 62 18.41 -13.97 -9.87
CA ASN A 62 18.19 -12.53 -9.81
C ASN A 62 17.26 -12.17 -8.65
N THR A 63 17.62 -11.11 -7.94
CA THR A 63 16.81 -10.56 -6.86
C THR A 63 15.91 -9.43 -7.36
N LYS A 64 14.62 -9.50 -7.03
CA LYS A 64 13.66 -8.41 -7.19
C LYS A 64 13.17 -7.98 -5.82
N THR A 65 13.40 -6.73 -5.47
CA THR A 65 12.89 -6.12 -4.24
C THR A 65 11.60 -5.37 -4.54
N PHE A 66 10.64 -5.45 -3.64
CA PHE A 66 9.45 -4.59 -3.66
C PHE A 66 9.02 -4.26 -2.23
N ASP A 67 8.53 -3.05 -2.06
CA ASP A 67 8.01 -2.59 -0.77
C ASP A 67 6.50 -2.83 -0.69
N VAL A 68 6.02 -3.13 0.52
CA VAL A 68 4.60 -3.28 0.83
C VAL A 68 4.27 -2.36 1.99
N GLU A 69 3.32 -1.47 1.78
CA GLU A 69 2.75 -0.65 2.84
C GLU A 69 1.55 -1.37 3.47
N HIS A 70 1.62 -1.58 4.78
CA HIS A 70 0.54 -2.17 5.56
C HIS A 70 -0.25 -1.07 6.24
N SER A 71 -1.58 -1.14 6.17
CA SER A 71 -2.48 -0.27 6.92
C SER A 71 -3.55 -1.09 7.64
N HIS A 72 -3.89 -0.69 8.86
CA HIS A 72 -4.94 -1.31 9.66
C HIS A 72 -6.14 -0.36 9.80
N VAL A 73 -7.27 -0.73 9.19
CA VAL A 73 -8.46 0.11 9.17
C VAL A 73 -9.62 -0.61 9.84
N ARG A 74 -10.29 0.07 10.77
CA ARG A 74 -11.58 -0.41 11.32
C ARG A 74 -12.69 0.07 10.40
N PHE A 75 -13.50 -0.87 9.94
CA PHE A 75 -14.63 -0.62 9.04
C PHE A 75 -15.88 -1.25 9.66
N LEU A 76 -17.03 -0.56 9.58
CA LEU A 76 -18.32 -1.05 10.11
C LEU A 76 -18.24 -1.55 11.58
N GLY A 77 -17.49 -0.84 12.43
CA GLY A 77 -17.38 -1.11 13.86
C GLY A 77 -16.39 -2.23 14.22
N ASN A 78 -16.73 -3.49 13.95
CA ASN A 78 -15.98 -4.66 14.46
C ASN A 78 -15.10 -5.37 13.41
N LEU A 79 -15.14 -4.94 12.15
CA LEU A 79 -14.30 -5.50 11.09
C LEU A 79 -12.99 -4.70 11.00
N VAL A 80 -11.87 -5.43 11.02
CA VAL A 80 -10.54 -4.86 10.80
C VAL A 80 -10.02 -5.34 9.45
N LEU A 81 -9.75 -4.40 8.57
CA LEU A 81 -9.12 -4.62 7.28
C LEU A 81 -7.62 -4.38 7.42
N ASN A 82 -6.84 -5.40 7.08
CA ASN A 82 -5.38 -5.30 6.96
C ASN A 82 -5.07 -5.14 5.48
N LEU A 83 -4.87 -3.90 5.05
CA LEU A 83 -4.59 -3.55 3.66
C LEU A 83 -3.09 -3.68 3.39
N TRP A 84 -2.75 -4.36 2.31
CA TRP A 84 -1.36 -4.59 1.88
C TRP A 84 -1.22 -3.97 0.49
N ASP A 85 -0.70 -2.75 0.42
CA ASP A 85 -0.42 -2.06 -0.85
C ASP A 85 0.95 -2.43 -1.36
N CYS A 86 1.00 -3.27 -2.39
CA CYS A 86 2.24 -3.77 -2.96
C CYS A 86 2.78 -2.80 -4.01
N GLY A 87 4.05 -2.42 -3.91
CA GLY A 87 4.76 -1.76 -5.01
C GLY A 87 4.71 -2.60 -6.29
N GLY A 88 4.62 -1.94 -7.45
CA GLY A 88 4.65 -2.59 -8.77
C GLY A 88 5.26 -1.74 -9.87
#